data_AF-A0A7J9N3W6-F1
#
_entry.id   AF-A0A7J9N3W6-F1
#
_cell.length_a   1.000
_cell.length_b   1.000
_cell.length_c   1.000
_cell.angle_alpha   90.00
_cell.angle_beta   90.00
_cell.angle_gamma   90.00
#
_symmetry.space_group_name_H-M   'P 1'
#
loop_
_entity.id
_entity.type
_entity.pdbx_description
1 polymer ?
#
loop_
_entity_poly.entity_id
_entity_poly.type
_entity_poly.pdbx_seq_one_letter_code
_entity_poly.pdbx_strand_id
1 'polypeptide(L)'
;CGSRAAIGGVARGPSSDWLFGFKVSVSFIDIFQIEAKVVFEGLRLAWNKGFRQVELESGNALLIGRLAKMTSSDIEHLWFLRSRRMKSRSY
;
A
#
# COMPACT_ATOMS: atom_id res chain seq x y z
N CYS A 1 -22.76 8.89 -9.67
CA CYS A 1 -22.10 10.00 -8.95
C CYS A 1 -20.98 9.38 -8.11
N GLY A 2 -19.71 9.61 -8.44
CA GLY A 2 -18.59 8.95 -7.75
C GLY A 2 -18.13 9.74 -6.53
N SER A 3 -17.99 9.06 -5.38
CA SER A 3 -17.41 9.65 -4.18
C SER A 3 -15.92 9.96 -4.40
N ARG A 4 -15.44 11.07 -3.82
CA ARG A 4 -14.02 11.48 -3.86
C ARG A 4 -13.34 11.12 -2.54
N ALA A 5 -12.15 10.53 -2.61
CA ALA A 5 -11.32 10.21 -1.46
C ALA A 5 -9.92 10.78 -1.66
N ALA A 6 -9.29 11.13 -0.55
CA ALA A 6 -7.86 11.31 -0.51
C ALA A 6 -7.22 9.97 -0.14
N ILE A 7 -6.27 9.54 -0.96
CA ILE A 7 -5.39 8.42 -0.66
C ILE A 7 -3.98 8.92 -0.43
N GLY A 8 -3.20 8.17 0.33
CA GLY A 8 -1.80 8.51 0.57
C GLY A 8 -1.05 7.36 1.21
N GLY A 9 0.27 7.49 1.15
CA GLY A 9 1.19 6.52 1.71
C GLY A 9 2.54 7.16 1.99
N VAL A 10 3.34 6.45 2.77
CA VAL A 10 4.66 6.88 3.23
C VAL A 10 5.64 5.74 3.06
N ALA A 11 6.85 6.06 2.59
CA ALA A 11 7.94 5.13 2.50
C ALA A 11 8.99 5.47 3.55
N ARG A 12 9.43 4.45 4.29
CA ARG A 12 10.47 4.56 5.29
C ARG A 12 11.70 3.75 4.86
N GLY A 13 12.88 4.26 5.22
CA GLY A 13 14.14 3.56 5.02
C GLY A 13 14.37 2.50 6.11
N PRO A 14 15.41 1.67 5.94
CA PRO A 14 15.78 0.64 6.93
C PRO A 14 16.05 1.21 8.33
N SER A 15 16.59 2.43 8.41
CA SER A 15 16.84 3.15 9.66
C SER A 15 15.64 3.92 10.20
N SER A 16 14.43 3.62 9.70
CA SER A 16 13.18 4.35 10.00
C SER A 16 13.11 5.79 9.50
N ASP A 17 14.05 6.21 8.65
CA ASP A 17 14.03 7.54 8.02
C ASP A 17 12.85 7.71 7.08
N TRP A 18 12.29 8.91 6.99
CA TRP A 18 11.25 9.23 6.00
C TRP A 18 11.90 9.47 4.64
N LEU A 19 11.62 8.58 3.67
CA LEU A 19 12.19 8.71 2.33
C LEU A 19 11.33 9.58 1.43
N PHE A 20 10.03 9.31 1.40
CA PHE A 20 9.04 10.08 0.65
C PHE A 20 7.62 9.74 1.11
N GLY A 21 6.69 10.63 0.81
CA GLY A 21 5.25 10.39 0.94
C GLY A 21 4.52 10.85 -0.31
N PHE A 22 3.27 10.41 -0.45
CA PHE A 22 2.41 10.86 -1.53
C PHE A 22 0.98 11.04 -1.02
N LYS A 23 0.26 11.93 -1.70
CA LYS A 23 -1.18 12.14 -1.52
C LYS A 23 -1.81 12.36 -2.89
N VAL A 24 -2.87 11.63 -3.18
CA VAL A 24 -3.62 11.73 -4.44
C VAL A 24 -5.11 11.80 -4.13
N SER A 25 -5.86 12.61 -4.87
CA SER A 25 -7.31 12.59 -4.82
C SER A 25 -7.83 11.66 -5.91
N VAL A 26 -8.67 10.70 -5.53
CA VAL A 26 -9.23 9.71 -6.44
C VAL A 26 -10.75 9.72 -6.38
N SER A 27 -11.38 9.52 -7.53
CA SER A 27 -12.79 9.16 -7.62
C SER A 27 -12.90 7.64 -7.51
N PHE A 28 -13.81 7.13 -6.69
CA PHE A 28 -13.91 5.70 -6.45
C PHE A 28 -15.36 5.26 -6.24
N ILE A 29 -15.57 3.95 -6.34
CA ILE A 29 -16.87 3.30 -6.16
C ILE A 29 -16.87 2.40 -4.91
N ASP A 30 -15.72 1.88 -4.51
CA ASP A 30 -15.57 0.91 -3.41
C ASP A 30 -14.24 1.10 -2.64
N ILE A 31 -14.25 0.75 -1.35
CA ILE A 31 -13.10 0.83 -0.43
C ILE A 31 -11.97 -0.09 -0.89
N PHE A 32 -12.27 -1.30 -1.38
CA PHE A 32 -11.23 -2.22 -1.83
C PHE A 32 -10.49 -1.65 -3.05
N GLN A 33 -11.18 -1.00 -3.99
CA GLN A 33 -10.55 -0.26 -5.09
C GLN A 33 -9.66 0.90 -4.60
N ILE A 34 -10.10 1.66 -3.59
CA ILE A 34 -9.28 2.74 -3.00
C ILE A 34 -7.96 2.17 -2.50
N GLU A 35 -8.03 1.11 -1.70
CA GLU A 35 -6.84 0.56 -1.07
C GLU A 35 -5.88 -0.09 -2.06
N ALA A 36 -6.40 -0.86 -3.02
CA ALA A 36 -5.59 -1.39 -4.11
C ALA A 36 -4.90 -0.26 -4.91
N LYS A 37 -5.60 0.86 -5.13
CA LYS A 37 -5.03 2.05 -5.78
C LYS A 37 -3.94 2.71 -4.94
N VAL A 38 -4.09 2.79 -3.62
CA VAL A 38 -3.03 3.30 -2.71
C VAL A 38 -1.77 2.46 -2.86
N VAL A 39 -1.89 1.13 -2.82
CA VAL A 39 -0.75 0.21 -2.96
C VAL A 39 -0.09 0.41 -4.32
N PHE A 40 -0.87 0.45 -5.40
CA PHE A 40 -0.35 0.64 -6.75
C PHE A 40 0.44 1.96 -6.90
N GLU A 41 -0.12 3.08 -6.45
CA GLU A 41 0.57 4.39 -6.54
C GLU A 41 1.84 4.41 -5.68
N GLY A 42 1.82 3.80 -4.49
CA GLY A 42 3.00 3.67 -3.63
C GLY A 42 4.12 2.85 -4.26
N LEU A 43 3.80 1.67 -4.81
CA LEU A 43 4.76 0.80 -5.48
C LEU A 43 5.31 1.43 -6.76
N ARG A 44 4.45 2.07 -7.57
CA ARG A 44 4.86 2.80 -8.77
C ARG A 44 5.83 3.94 -8.43
N LEU A 45 5.55 4.70 -7.38
CA LEU A 45 6.43 5.78 -6.93
C LEU A 45 7.77 5.25 -6.41
N ALA A 46 7.76 4.16 -5.65
CA ALA A 46 8.98 3.49 -5.19
C ALA A 46 9.83 2.99 -6.38
N TRP A 47 9.19 2.36 -7.36
CA TRP A 47 9.85 1.89 -8.58
C TRP A 47 10.50 3.03 -9.37
N ASN A 48 9.78 4.13 -9.57
CA ASN A 48 10.29 5.33 -10.26
C ASN A 48 11.46 5.99 -9.52
N LYS A 49 11.52 5.85 -8.19
CA LYS A 49 12.64 6.30 -7.35
C LYS A 49 13.82 5.31 -7.29
N GLY A 50 13.74 4.19 -8.01
CA GLY A 50 14.82 3.20 -8.09
C GLY A 50 14.77 2.12 -7.01
N PHE A 51 13.78 2.14 -6.12
CA PHE A 51 13.61 1.06 -5.14
C PHE A 51 13.07 -0.19 -5.85
N ARG A 52 13.78 -1.30 -5.68
CA ARG A 52 13.40 -2.63 -6.22
C ARG A 52 12.99 -3.60 -5.12
N GLN A 53 13.26 -3.22 -3.87
CA GLN A 53 13.03 -4.00 -2.69
C GLN A 53 12.19 -3.17 -1.71
N VAL A 54 10.93 -3.55 -1.51
CA VAL A 54 9.94 -2.74 -0.78
C VAL A 54 9.06 -3.64 0.08
N GLU A 55 8.99 -3.36 1.38
CA GLU A 55 8.02 -3.98 2.28
C GLU A 55 6.69 -3.20 2.22
N LEU A 56 5.58 -3.91 1.97
CA LEU A 56 4.25 -3.31 1.97
C LEU A 56 3.56 -3.53 3.33
N GLU A 57 3.24 -2.42 4.00
CA GLU A 57 2.43 -2.41 5.22
C GLU A 57 1.04 -1.83 4.91
N SER A 58 -0.02 -2.60 5.14
CA SER A 58 -1.43 -2.15 5.02
C SER A 58 -2.27 -2.70 6.17
N GLY A 59 -3.27 -1.93 6.60
CA GLY A 59 -4.24 -2.32 7.63
C GLY A 59 -5.33 -3.29 7.13
N ASN A 60 -5.42 -3.50 5.81
CA ASN A 60 -6.43 -4.37 5.22
C ASN A 60 -5.86 -5.75 4.93
N ALA A 61 -6.15 -6.66 5.84
CA ALA A 61 -5.73 -8.05 5.77
C ALA A 61 -6.28 -8.77 4.52
N LEU A 62 -7.46 -8.40 4.00
CA LEU A 62 -8.01 -9.01 2.80
C LEU A 62 -7.22 -8.62 1.55
N LEU A 63 -6.84 -7.35 1.43
CA LEU A 63 -6.01 -6.88 0.33
C LEU A 63 -4.63 -7.55 0.35
N ILE A 64 -3.99 -7.56 1.51
CA ILE A 64 -2.70 -8.24 1.71
C ILE A 64 -2.79 -9.72 1.35
N GLY A 65 -3.82 -10.42 1.84
CA GLY A 65 -4.02 -11.85 1.55
C GLY A 65 -4.28 -12.12 0.07
N ARG A 66 -4.96 -11.21 -0.64
CA ARG A 66 -5.18 -11.34 -2.09
C ARG A 66 -3.91 -11.08 -2.90
N LEU A 67 -3.12 -10.07 -2.51
CA LEU A 67 -1.82 -9.78 -3.15
C LEU A 67 -0.83 -10.94 -2.95
N ALA A 68 -0.74 -11.50 -1.74
CA ALA A 68 0.13 -12.65 -1.44
C ALA A 68 -0.16 -13.86 -2.34
N LYS A 69 -1.45 -14.14 -2.59
CA LYS A 69 -1.87 -15.25 -3.45
C LYS A 69 -1.57 -15.01 -4.93
N MET A 70 -1.51 -13.75 -5.36
CA MET A 70 -1.11 -13.40 -6.73
C MET A 70 0.40 -13.51 -6.91
N THR A 71 1.20 -13.11 -5.91
CA THR A 71 2.66 -13.13 -6.00
C THR A 71 3.26 -14.53 -5.97
N SER A 72 2.66 -15.47 -5.22
CA SER A 72 3.13 -16.86 -5.14
C SER A 72 3.01 -17.64 -6.46
N SER A 73 2.19 -17.18 -7.41
CA SER A 73 2.00 -17.86 -8.69
C SER A 73 2.98 -17.38 -9.76
N ASP A 74 3.56 -16.17 -9.63
CA ASP A 74 4.20 -15.51 -10.77
C ASP A 74 5.62 -14.92 -10.53
N ILE A 75 6.10 -14.63 -9.30
CA ILE A 75 7.42 -13.97 -9.12
C ILE A 75 8.13 -14.33 -7.79
N GLU A 76 9.31 -14.98 -7.86
CA GLU A 76 10.23 -15.36 -6.75
C GLU A 76 10.92 -14.17 -6.02
N HIS A 77 10.57 -12.92 -6.31
CA HIS A 77 11.36 -11.74 -5.90
C HIS A 77 10.58 -10.63 -5.17
N LEU A 78 9.34 -10.87 -4.68
CA LEU A 78 8.51 -9.83 -4.04
C LEU A 78 8.01 -10.17 -2.62
N TRP A 79 8.84 -9.80 -1.65
CA TRP A 79 8.63 -9.24 -0.29
C TRP A 79 7.61 -9.78 0.74
N PHE A 80 8.09 -9.70 1.99
CA PHE A 80 7.39 -9.89 3.27
C PHE A 80 6.17 -8.96 3.39
N LEU A 81 4.99 -9.52 3.68
CA LEU A 81 3.76 -8.77 3.92
C LEU A 81 3.47 -8.74 5.42
N ARG A 82 3.43 -7.55 6.01
CA ARG A 82 3.11 -7.39 7.44
C ARG A 82 1.75 -6.72 7.61
N SER A 83 0.80 -7.45 8.17
CA SER A 83 -0.49 -6.92 8.61
C SER A 83 -0.37 -6.41 10.05
N ARG A 84 -0.75 -5.16 10.30
CA ARG A 84 -1.00 -4.65 11.66
C ARG A 84 -2.50 -4.41 11.85
N ARG A 85 -3.06 -5.03 12.88
CA ARG A 85 -4.40 -4.71 13.40
C ARG A 85 -4.37 -3.28 13.95
N MET A 86 -5.12 -2.35 13.37
CA MET A 86 -5.35 -1.05 14.02
C MET A 86 -6.05 -1.30 15.37
N LYS A 87 -5.44 -0.85 16.47
CA LYS A 87 -6.19 -0.64 17.72
C LYS A 87 -7.00 0.63 17.54
N SER A 88 -8.32 0.53 17.64
CA SER A 88 -9.21 1.69 17.68
C SER A 88 -8.79 2.58 18.84
N ARG A 89 -8.36 3.81 18.55
CA ARG A 89 -8.37 4.87 19.55
C ARG A 89 -9.82 5.28 19.75
N SER A 90 -10.42 4.85 20.85
CA SER A 90 -11.61 5.50 21.40
C SER A 90 -11.19 6.93 21.79
N TYR A 91 -11.87 7.91 21.22
CA TYR A 91 -11.88 9.29 21.73
C TYR A 91 -12.78 9.37 22.95
#